data_AF-A0A6F9DX32-F1
#
_entry.id   AF-A0A6F9DX32-F1
#
_cell.length_a   1.000
_cell.length_b   1.000
_cell.length_c   1.000
_cell.angle_alpha   90.00
_cell.angle_beta   90.00
_cell.angle_gamma   90.00
#
_symmetry.space_group_name_H-M   'P 1'
#
loop_
_entity.id
_entity.type
_entity.pdbx_description
1 polymer ?
#
loop_
_entity_poly.entity_id
_entity_poly.type
_entity_poly.pdbx_seq_one_letter_code
_entity_poly.pdbx_strand_id
1 'polypeptide(L)'
;MPLEAPPDEEDNLEEGNLPFFVNKNGFPVEEATWERMWKHASKIHPDAKKEIEQIKGCSSLNDVPMPAVPVLYPQSSVPNYLHLVQMYIQNLRYNHTGTQLFEIKKNRPLAGLMDTAKEMTKEALPIKCLEAVIVAIYLTNCLPTVERFPIGFKSQFNGHHYYHVVLGIMYKGRFGALGISRRSDLMDKPLIYKNLHDLLEDYNHAYLQYTHTLKKVRIGGVIPHDMCSQEKIQWGVCSVNMLKSNHVERRRKLERYGRDLKSHVTYVATSSPSTKDKRMTLPPRRENTMAVPAPNHLYPVSTRTTQSAHIVSRKPNSTNHNYEVRI
;
A
#
# COMPACT_ATOMS: atom_id res chain seq x y z
N MET A 1 -33.94 4.42 5.26
CA MET A 1 -32.71 4.86 4.56
C MET A 1 -31.53 4.27 5.29
N PRO A 2 -30.66 3.48 4.64
CA PRO A 2 -29.44 3.01 5.27
C PRO A 2 -28.45 4.17 5.33
N LEU A 3 -27.91 4.43 6.52
CA LEU A 3 -26.84 5.39 6.76
C LEU A 3 -25.60 4.96 5.97
N GLU A 4 -25.16 5.81 5.05
CA GLU A 4 -23.92 5.65 4.30
C GLU A 4 -22.74 5.61 5.28
N ALA A 5 -21.86 4.62 5.09
CA ALA A 5 -20.57 4.60 5.76
C ALA A 5 -19.79 5.86 5.34
N PRO A 6 -19.09 6.55 6.27
CA PRO A 6 -18.37 7.76 5.92
C PRO A 6 -17.31 7.43 4.86
N PRO A 7 -17.12 8.31 3.86
CA PRO A 7 -16.13 8.10 2.82
C PRO A 7 -14.75 7.98 3.45
N ASP A 8 -14.02 6.95 3.03
CA ASP A 8 -12.62 6.74 3.37
C ASP A 8 -11.86 8.05 3.12
N GLU A 9 -11.36 8.64 4.21
CA GLU A 9 -10.46 9.80 4.17
C GLU A 9 -9.37 9.52 3.14
N GLU A 10 -9.42 10.25 2.03
CA GLU A 10 -8.46 10.19 0.95
C GLU A 10 -7.04 10.21 1.54
N ASP A 11 -6.20 9.32 0.99
CA ASP A 11 -4.75 9.17 1.23
C ASP A 11 -4.00 10.49 0.93
N ASN A 12 -4.26 11.56 1.69
CA ASN A 12 -3.38 12.70 1.81
C ASN A 12 -2.19 12.24 2.65
N LEU A 13 -1.19 11.71 1.93
CA LEU A 13 0.17 11.48 2.43
C LEU A 13 0.78 12.85 2.79
N GLU A 14 0.36 13.43 3.90
CA GLU A 14 1.01 14.58 4.52
C GLU A 14 2.30 14.11 5.20
N GLU A 15 3.27 13.66 4.40
CA GLU A 15 4.67 13.66 4.82
C GLU A 15 5.11 15.12 4.96
N GLY A 16 5.16 15.60 6.21
CA GLY A 16 5.80 16.83 6.69
C GLY A 16 6.16 17.88 5.62
N ASN A 17 5.21 18.78 5.34
CA ASN A 17 5.37 20.09 4.69
C ASN A 17 5.84 20.15 3.21
N LEU A 18 6.05 19.04 2.51
CA LEU A 18 6.28 19.07 1.06
C LEU A 18 5.43 18.02 0.34
N PRO A 19 4.51 18.42 -0.55
CA PRO A 19 3.66 17.48 -1.27
C PRO A 19 4.53 16.57 -2.14
N PHE A 20 4.32 15.27 -2.00
CA PHE A 20 4.91 14.25 -2.86
C PHE A 20 4.10 14.19 -4.17
N PHE A 21 4.77 14.25 -5.32
CA PHE A 21 4.10 14.31 -6.62
C PHE A 21 3.95 12.92 -7.24
N VAL A 22 2.91 12.73 -8.04
CA VAL A 22 2.67 11.49 -8.78
C VAL A 22 2.52 11.83 -10.26
N ASN A 23 3.31 11.19 -11.12
CA ASN A 23 3.14 11.22 -12.56
C ASN A 23 1.88 10.43 -12.94
N LYS A 24 0.98 11.07 -13.70
CA LYS A 24 -0.32 10.49 -14.11
C LYS A 24 -0.44 10.28 -15.62
N ASN A 25 0.52 10.79 -16.40
CA ASN A 25 0.40 10.92 -17.85
C ASN A 25 1.24 9.87 -18.62
N GLY A 26 1.77 8.86 -17.90
CA GLY A 26 2.57 7.79 -18.51
C GLY A 26 3.97 8.25 -18.91
N PHE A 27 4.52 7.61 -19.94
CA PHE A 27 5.85 7.85 -20.47
C PHE A 27 5.82 8.14 -21.98
N PRO A 28 6.65 9.08 -22.49
CA PRO A 28 7.61 9.90 -21.74
C PRO A 28 6.91 10.89 -20.79
N VAL A 29 7.60 11.28 -19.71
CA VAL A 29 7.05 12.20 -18.70
C VAL A 29 6.78 13.56 -19.34
N GLU A 30 5.55 14.07 -19.18
CA GLU A 30 5.16 15.39 -19.70
C GLU A 30 6.03 16.53 -19.13
N GLU A 31 6.32 17.53 -19.94
CA GLU A 31 7.14 18.69 -19.59
C GLU A 31 6.73 19.35 -18.26
N ALA A 32 5.43 19.54 -18.02
CA ALA A 32 4.94 20.14 -16.79
C ALA A 32 5.30 19.31 -15.53
N THR A 33 5.26 17.98 -15.63
CA THR A 33 5.64 17.07 -14.53
C THR A 33 7.16 17.00 -14.39
N TRP A 34 7.88 16.99 -15.51
CA TRP A 34 9.34 17.01 -15.57
C TRP A 34 9.93 18.27 -14.90
N GLU A 35 9.45 19.45 -15.27
CA GLU A 35 9.88 20.72 -14.68
C GLU A 35 9.55 20.81 -13.18
N ARG A 36 8.40 20.27 -12.79
CA ARG A 36 8.01 20.21 -11.38
C ARG A 36 8.95 19.33 -10.56
N MET A 37 9.37 18.18 -11.11
CA MET A 37 10.35 17.29 -10.47
C MET A 37 11.68 18.03 -10.22
N TRP A 38 12.23 18.71 -11.22
CA TRP A 38 13.47 19.47 -11.08
C TRP A 38 13.36 20.65 -10.10
N LYS A 39 12.23 21.35 -10.13
CA LYS A 39 11.95 22.42 -9.16
C LYS A 39 11.86 21.89 -7.73
N HIS A 40 11.28 20.71 -7.54
CA HIS A 40 11.24 20.05 -6.23
C HIS A 40 12.66 19.71 -5.77
N ALA A 41 13.45 19.01 -6.61
CA ALA A 41 14.84 18.65 -6.31
C ALA A 41 15.69 19.87 -5.89
N SER A 42 15.57 20.98 -6.63
CA SER A 42 16.29 22.22 -6.32
C SER A 42 15.86 22.87 -5.00
N LYS A 43 14.61 22.66 -4.58
CA LYS A 43 14.08 23.19 -3.32
C LYS A 43 14.57 22.36 -2.12
N ILE A 44 14.67 21.04 -2.27
CA ILE A 44 15.11 20.14 -1.19
C ILE A 44 16.63 20.08 -1.06
N HIS A 45 17.36 20.35 -2.15
CA HIS A 45 18.82 20.38 -2.19
C HIS A 45 19.31 21.74 -2.73
N PRO A 46 19.17 22.83 -1.95
CA PRO A 46 19.59 24.16 -2.39
C PRO A 46 21.09 24.24 -2.70
N ASP A 47 21.91 23.44 -2.01
CA ASP A 47 23.36 23.41 -2.20
C ASP A 47 23.77 22.65 -3.47
N ALA A 48 22.90 21.80 -4.02
CA ALA A 48 23.17 20.98 -5.20
C ALA A 48 22.57 21.56 -6.50
N LYS A 49 22.21 22.85 -6.49
CA LYS A 49 21.47 23.48 -7.59
C LYS A 49 22.27 23.46 -8.91
N LYS A 50 23.58 23.65 -8.81
CA LYS A 50 24.49 23.65 -9.97
C LYS A 50 24.58 22.26 -10.59
N GLU A 51 24.71 21.22 -9.77
CA GLU A 51 24.73 19.81 -10.18
C GLU A 51 23.41 19.41 -10.83
N ILE A 52 22.28 19.86 -10.26
CA ILE A 52 20.94 19.66 -10.83
C ILE A 52 20.84 20.28 -12.24
N GLU A 53 21.27 21.52 -12.40
CA GLU A 53 21.26 22.20 -13.71
C GLU A 53 22.20 21.52 -14.71
N GLN A 54 23.37 21.06 -14.26
CA GLN A 54 24.30 20.29 -15.06
C GLN A 54 23.68 18.98 -15.55
N ILE A 55 23.05 18.20 -14.67
CA ILE A 55 22.39 16.95 -15.07
C ILE A 55 21.27 17.23 -16.06
N LYS A 56 20.43 18.24 -15.80
CA LYS A 56 19.29 18.59 -16.65
C LYS A 56 19.71 19.03 -18.07
N GLY A 57 20.84 19.73 -18.19
CA GLY A 57 21.36 20.23 -19.48
C GLY A 57 22.39 19.33 -20.14
N CYS A 58 22.78 18.21 -19.53
CA CYS A 58 23.84 17.34 -20.05
C CYS A 58 23.32 16.47 -21.20
N SER A 59 23.95 16.60 -22.38
CA SER A 59 23.66 15.77 -23.55
C SER A 59 24.39 14.42 -23.56
N SER A 60 25.27 14.16 -22.59
CA SER A 60 26.17 13.00 -22.55
C SER A 60 26.18 12.32 -21.17
N LEU A 61 25.00 12.12 -20.60
CA LEU A 61 24.86 11.30 -19.39
C LEU A 61 25.21 9.84 -19.71
N ASN A 62 25.76 9.14 -18.71
CA ASN A 62 26.04 7.71 -18.85
C ASN A 62 24.73 6.94 -19.02
N ASP A 63 24.71 6.01 -19.97
CA ASP A 63 23.60 5.08 -20.12
C ASP A 63 23.47 4.20 -18.87
N VAL A 64 22.24 4.09 -18.36
CA VAL A 64 21.92 3.20 -17.24
C VAL A 64 21.51 1.84 -17.83
N PRO A 65 22.22 0.74 -17.52
CA PRO A 65 21.88 -0.57 -18.05
C PRO A 65 20.53 -1.02 -17.51
N MET A 66 19.67 -1.48 -18.41
CA MET A 66 18.36 -2.00 -18.05
C MET A 66 18.49 -3.32 -17.27
N PRO A 67 17.95 -3.42 -16.05
CA PRO A 67 18.00 -4.66 -15.28
C PRO A 67 17.22 -5.76 -16.00
N ALA A 68 17.82 -6.94 -16.11
CA ALA A 68 17.16 -8.10 -16.71
C ALA A 68 16.03 -8.61 -15.81
N VAL A 69 14.83 -8.72 -16.38
CA VAL A 69 13.67 -9.30 -15.69
C VAL A 69 13.96 -10.78 -15.37
N PRO A 70 13.78 -11.24 -14.12
CA PRO A 70 14.12 -12.61 -13.73
C PRO A 70 13.24 -13.63 -14.47
N VAL A 71 13.86 -14.73 -14.89
CA VAL A 71 13.20 -15.86 -15.58
C VAL A 71 13.26 -17.10 -14.70
N LEU A 72 12.11 -17.74 -14.51
CA LEU A 72 12.02 -18.98 -13.76
C LEU A 72 12.47 -20.15 -14.64
N TYR A 73 13.64 -20.72 -14.34
CA TYR A 73 14.12 -21.95 -14.97
C TYR A 73 13.63 -23.19 -14.22
N PRO A 74 13.40 -24.34 -14.88
CA PRO A 74 12.90 -25.57 -14.24
C PRO A 74 13.71 -26.06 -13.03
N GLN A 75 15.03 -25.84 -13.06
CA GLN A 75 15.98 -26.21 -12.01
C GLN A 75 16.09 -25.18 -10.87
N SER A 76 15.48 -24.00 -11.02
CA SER A 76 15.56 -22.95 -10.00
C SER A 76 14.73 -23.30 -8.78
N SER A 77 15.33 -23.21 -7.59
CA SER A 77 14.57 -23.32 -6.35
C SER A 77 13.72 -22.07 -6.13
N VAL A 78 12.56 -22.22 -5.49
CA VAL A 78 11.69 -21.09 -5.14
C VAL A 78 12.44 -20.01 -4.33
N PRO A 79 13.22 -20.35 -3.28
CA PRO A 79 14.00 -19.34 -2.55
C PRO A 79 15.01 -18.60 -3.43
N ASN A 80 15.71 -19.29 -4.34
CA ASN A 80 16.65 -18.64 -5.26
C ASN A 80 15.94 -17.71 -6.22
N TYR A 81 14.78 -18.11 -6.76
CA TYR A 81 14.01 -17.24 -7.65
C TYR A 81 13.46 -16.01 -6.92
N LEU A 82 12.97 -16.16 -5.68
CA LEU A 82 12.56 -15.02 -4.84
C LEU A 82 13.72 -14.06 -4.56
N HIS A 83 14.94 -14.59 -4.37
CA HIS A 83 16.14 -13.77 -4.26
C HIS A 83 16.41 -12.98 -5.55
N LEU A 84 16.29 -13.60 -6.74
CA LEU A 84 16.43 -12.90 -8.02
C LEU A 84 15.36 -11.80 -8.19
N VAL A 85 14.12 -12.05 -7.76
CA VAL A 85 13.06 -11.04 -7.74
C VAL A 85 13.44 -9.86 -6.85
N GLN A 86 13.97 -10.11 -5.65
CA GLN A 86 14.41 -9.05 -4.76
C GLN A 86 15.59 -8.26 -5.34
N MET A 87 16.57 -8.93 -5.96
CA MET A 87 17.69 -8.28 -6.64
C MET A 87 17.20 -7.38 -7.79
N TYR A 88 16.22 -7.84 -8.57
CA TYR A 88 15.61 -7.02 -9.62
C TYR A 88 14.97 -5.74 -9.04
N ILE A 89 14.16 -5.89 -7.98
CA ILE A 89 13.53 -4.74 -7.28
C ILE A 89 14.60 -3.76 -6.77
N GLN A 90 15.68 -4.25 -6.18
CA GLN A 90 16.78 -3.42 -5.69
C GLN A 90 17.53 -2.71 -6.82
N ASN A 91 17.68 -3.36 -7.99
CA ASN A 91 18.33 -2.76 -9.15
C ASN A 91 17.51 -1.64 -9.80
N LEU A 92 16.18 -1.63 -9.63
CA LEU A 92 15.35 -0.48 -9.98
C LEU A 92 15.64 0.76 -9.11
N ARG A 93 16.21 0.56 -7.91
CA ARG A 93 16.54 1.58 -6.90
C ARG A 93 15.32 2.21 -6.21
N TYR A 94 15.54 2.64 -4.97
CA TYR A 94 14.53 3.42 -4.25
C TYR A 94 14.44 4.82 -4.85
N ASN A 95 13.22 5.28 -5.11
CA ASN A 95 12.98 6.59 -5.70
C ASN A 95 13.13 7.71 -4.68
N HIS A 96 14.22 8.48 -4.83
CA HIS A 96 14.56 9.66 -4.03
C HIS A 96 14.26 11.00 -4.74
N THR A 97 13.64 10.99 -5.92
CA THR A 97 13.46 12.22 -6.73
C THR A 97 12.38 13.17 -6.19
N GLY A 98 11.51 12.68 -5.30
CA GLY A 98 10.33 13.43 -4.83
C GLY A 98 9.11 13.34 -5.75
N THR A 99 9.23 12.61 -6.88
CA THR A 99 8.14 12.36 -7.83
C THR A 99 7.98 10.86 -8.05
N GLN A 100 6.84 10.30 -7.68
CA GLN A 100 6.45 8.93 -8.04
C GLN A 100 6.20 8.85 -9.55
N LEU A 101 6.82 7.88 -10.20
CA LEU A 101 6.83 7.79 -11.66
C LEU A 101 5.66 6.95 -12.18
N PHE A 102 5.14 6.02 -11.37
CA PHE A 102 4.02 5.17 -11.74
C PHE A 102 2.84 5.38 -10.77
N GLU A 103 1.66 5.74 -11.29
CA GLU A 103 0.47 5.89 -10.46
C GLU A 103 -0.08 4.51 -10.04
N ILE A 104 -0.17 4.27 -8.72
CA ILE A 104 -0.78 3.05 -8.18
C ILE A 104 -2.08 3.37 -7.44
N LYS A 105 -3.20 3.05 -8.08
CA LYS A 105 -4.53 3.11 -7.45
C LYS A 105 -4.83 1.79 -6.75
N LYS A 106 -4.76 1.77 -5.41
CA LYS A 106 -4.97 0.57 -4.58
C LYS A 106 -6.31 -0.15 -4.80
N ASN A 107 -7.33 0.57 -5.28
CA ASN A 107 -8.67 0.04 -5.56
C ASN A 107 -8.86 -0.47 -6.99
N ARG A 108 -7.82 -0.36 -7.85
CA ARG A 108 -7.83 -0.91 -9.21
C ARG A 108 -7.87 -2.44 -9.15
N PRO A 109 -8.59 -3.10 -10.08
CA PRO A 109 -8.53 -4.56 -10.22
C PRO A 109 -7.09 -5.07 -10.41
N LEU A 110 -6.82 -6.30 -10.00
CA LEU A 110 -5.49 -6.91 -10.09
C LEU A 110 -4.94 -6.87 -11.52
N ALA A 111 -5.78 -7.16 -12.53
CA ALA A 111 -5.39 -7.07 -13.94
C ALA A 111 -4.77 -5.71 -14.32
N GLY A 112 -5.42 -4.61 -13.94
CA GLY A 112 -4.89 -3.28 -14.23
C GLY A 112 -3.61 -2.95 -13.44
N LEU A 113 -3.42 -3.54 -12.26
CA LEU A 113 -2.16 -3.42 -11.52
C LEU A 113 -1.04 -4.23 -12.19
N MET A 114 -1.35 -5.39 -12.79
CA MET A 114 -0.38 -6.18 -13.55
C MET A 114 0.06 -5.49 -14.84
N ASP A 115 -0.84 -4.76 -15.52
CA ASP A 115 -0.46 -3.90 -16.64
C ASP A 115 0.53 -2.82 -16.21
N THR A 116 0.29 -2.21 -15.04
CA THR A 116 1.19 -1.18 -14.48
C THR A 116 2.54 -1.79 -14.10
N ALA A 117 2.55 -2.99 -13.50
CA ALA A 117 3.80 -3.71 -13.20
C ALA A 117 4.60 -4.02 -14.47
N LYS A 118 3.92 -4.44 -15.54
CA LYS A 118 4.54 -4.71 -16.85
C LYS A 118 5.17 -3.44 -17.42
N GLU A 119 4.51 -2.29 -17.31
CA GLU A 119 5.08 -0.99 -17.67
C GLU A 119 6.33 -0.67 -16.84
N MET A 120 6.29 -0.86 -15.51
CA MET A 120 7.48 -0.68 -14.66
C MET A 120 8.67 -1.54 -15.12
N THR A 121 8.42 -2.79 -15.54
CA THR A 121 9.51 -3.65 -16.03
C THR A 121 10.08 -3.22 -17.37
N LYS A 122 9.30 -2.50 -18.18
CA LYS A 122 9.73 -1.97 -19.49
C LYS A 122 10.47 -0.64 -19.37
N GLU A 123 10.00 0.24 -18.49
CA GLU A 123 10.59 1.56 -18.28
C GLU A 123 11.79 1.51 -17.33
N ALA A 124 11.83 0.52 -16.42
CA ALA A 124 12.93 0.26 -15.48
C ALA A 124 13.38 1.48 -14.66
N LEU A 125 12.42 2.31 -14.23
CA LEU A 125 12.67 3.52 -13.46
C LEU A 125 12.63 3.27 -11.93
N PRO A 126 13.20 4.18 -11.12
CA PRO A 126 13.13 4.09 -9.66
C PRO A 126 11.72 4.02 -9.09
N ILE A 127 11.55 3.15 -8.10
CA ILE A 127 10.27 2.81 -7.46
C ILE A 127 10.29 3.03 -5.94
N LYS A 128 9.12 3.08 -5.33
CA LYS A 128 8.90 3.09 -3.88
C LYS A 128 8.25 1.80 -3.40
N CYS A 129 7.98 1.73 -2.10
CA CYS A 129 7.45 0.56 -1.41
C CYS A 129 6.14 0.02 -2.03
N LEU A 130 5.19 0.87 -2.42
CA LEU A 130 3.93 0.42 -3.02
C LEU A 130 4.13 -0.14 -4.44
N GLU A 131 4.93 0.53 -5.27
CA GLU A 131 5.28 0.06 -6.63
C GLU A 131 6.03 -1.29 -6.55
N ALA A 132 6.97 -1.42 -5.62
CA ALA A 132 7.70 -2.66 -5.39
C ALA A 132 6.80 -3.84 -5.01
N VAL A 133 5.75 -3.61 -4.23
CA VAL A 133 4.75 -4.65 -3.93
C VAL A 133 4.06 -5.12 -5.20
N ILE A 134 3.67 -4.20 -6.08
CA ILE A 134 3.00 -4.53 -7.35
C ILE A 134 3.94 -5.27 -8.32
N VAL A 135 5.20 -4.85 -8.44
CA VAL A 135 6.24 -5.56 -9.21
C VAL A 135 6.50 -6.95 -8.65
N ALA A 136 6.62 -7.08 -7.32
CA ALA A 136 6.85 -8.37 -6.67
C ALA A 136 5.69 -9.34 -6.93
N ILE A 137 4.43 -8.88 -6.86
CA ILE A 137 3.24 -9.68 -7.21
C ILE A 137 3.35 -10.17 -8.67
N TYR A 138 3.64 -9.27 -9.60
CA TYR A 138 3.78 -9.59 -11.02
C TYR A 138 4.83 -10.67 -11.28
N LEU A 139 6.04 -10.50 -10.73
CA LEU A 139 7.16 -11.41 -10.96
C LEU A 139 7.03 -12.77 -10.28
N THR A 140 6.15 -12.88 -9.28
CA THR A 140 5.92 -14.12 -8.52
C THR A 140 4.64 -14.85 -8.91
N ASN A 141 3.85 -14.34 -9.88
CA ASN A 141 2.66 -15.06 -10.38
C ASN A 141 2.99 -16.44 -10.97
N CYS A 142 4.21 -16.64 -11.46
CA CYS A 142 4.69 -17.94 -11.97
C CYS A 142 4.98 -18.98 -10.87
N LEU A 143 4.80 -18.65 -9.58
CA LEU A 143 5.10 -19.52 -8.44
C LEU A 143 3.80 -19.96 -7.73
N PRO A 144 3.04 -20.93 -8.25
CA PRO A 144 1.73 -21.29 -7.71
C PRO A 144 1.76 -21.84 -6.27
N THR A 145 2.94 -22.23 -5.78
CA THR A 145 3.14 -22.73 -4.40
C THR A 145 3.49 -21.62 -3.40
N VAL A 146 3.52 -20.36 -3.84
CA VAL A 146 3.95 -19.22 -3.03
C VAL A 146 2.76 -18.31 -2.76
N GLU A 147 2.32 -18.24 -1.51
CA GLU A 147 1.27 -17.29 -1.14
C GLU A 147 1.85 -15.90 -0.93
N ARG A 148 1.09 -14.90 -1.38
CA ARG A 148 1.50 -13.49 -1.39
C ARG A 148 0.40 -12.66 -0.75
N PHE A 149 0.76 -11.76 0.15
CA PHE A 149 -0.21 -10.92 0.86
C PHE A 149 0.46 -9.60 1.29
N PRO A 150 -0.20 -8.44 1.17
CA PRO A 150 0.42 -7.17 1.53
C PRO A 150 0.50 -7.00 3.06
N ILE A 151 1.59 -6.40 3.53
CA ILE A 151 1.76 -6.02 4.94
C ILE A 151 2.03 -4.53 4.99
N GLY A 152 1.06 -3.77 5.50
CA GLY A 152 1.15 -2.33 5.70
C GLY A 152 1.52 -1.97 7.14
N PHE A 153 2.44 -1.02 7.30
CA PHE A 153 2.91 -0.50 8.57
C PHE A 153 2.54 0.98 8.69
N LYS A 154 1.98 1.36 9.84
CA LYS A 154 1.86 2.75 10.28
C LYS A 154 2.79 2.96 11.46
N SER A 155 3.80 3.79 11.30
CA SER A 155 4.73 4.18 12.36
C SER A 155 4.60 5.66 12.70
N GLN A 156 5.23 6.09 13.80
CA GLN A 156 5.32 7.47 14.19
C GLN A 156 6.77 7.82 14.57
N PHE A 157 7.25 8.96 14.09
CA PHE A 157 8.54 9.54 14.44
C PHE A 157 8.40 11.06 14.51
N ASN A 158 8.92 11.70 15.56
CA ASN A 158 8.83 13.14 15.78
C ASN A 158 7.41 13.72 15.58
N GLY A 159 6.40 13.03 16.11
CA GLY A 159 4.99 13.43 16.00
C GLY A 159 4.33 13.10 14.66
N HIS A 160 5.11 12.91 13.59
CA HIS A 160 4.61 12.59 12.26
C HIS A 160 4.34 11.10 12.07
N HIS A 161 3.32 10.78 11.27
CA HIS A 161 3.02 9.41 10.89
C HIS A 161 3.65 9.05 9.55
N TYR A 162 4.16 7.83 9.45
CA TYR A 162 4.77 7.29 8.24
C TYR A 162 4.10 5.98 7.86
N TYR A 163 3.93 5.77 6.56
CA TYR A 163 3.27 4.60 5.99
C TYR A 163 4.24 3.85 5.10
N HIS A 164 4.31 2.54 5.31
CA HIS A 164 5.18 1.66 4.55
C HIS A 164 4.44 0.37 4.21
N VAL A 165 4.84 -0.31 3.14
CA VAL A 165 4.25 -1.57 2.73
C VAL A 165 5.30 -2.50 2.14
N VAL A 166 5.16 -3.79 2.42
CA VAL A 166 5.95 -4.88 1.83
C VAL A 166 5.01 -6.00 1.38
N LEU A 167 5.52 -6.91 0.55
CA LEU A 167 4.79 -8.11 0.15
C LEU A 167 5.23 -9.26 1.05
N GLY A 168 4.37 -9.68 1.97
CA GLY A 168 4.56 -10.91 2.73
C GLY A 168 4.49 -12.13 1.82
N ILE A 169 5.43 -13.04 2.03
CA ILE A 169 5.57 -14.29 1.27
C ILE A 169 5.42 -15.47 2.23
N MET A 170 4.67 -16.48 1.82
CA MET A 170 4.63 -17.77 2.50
C MET A 170 4.93 -18.91 1.54
N TYR A 171 5.91 -19.73 1.91
CA TYR A 171 6.32 -20.91 1.15
C TYR A 171 6.68 -22.04 2.10
N LYS A 172 6.11 -23.24 1.89
CA LYS A 172 6.33 -24.44 2.72
C LYS A 172 6.21 -24.16 4.23
N GLY A 173 5.20 -23.37 4.60
CA GLY A 173 4.90 -23.03 6.00
C GLY A 173 5.87 -22.04 6.67
N ARG A 174 6.85 -21.49 5.93
CA ARG A 174 7.72 -20.39 6.36
C ARG A 174 7.24 -19.07 5.80
N PHE A 175 7.46 -18.00 6.56
CA PHE A 175 7.15 -16.64 6.18
C PHE A 175 8.44 -15.87 5.85
N GLY A 176 8.31 -14.88 4.98
CA GLY A 176 9.35 -13.93 4.57
C GLY A 176 8.68 -12.71 3.91
N ALA A 177 9.45 -11.87 3.24
CA ALA A 177 8.91 -10.72 2.54
C ALA A 177 9.77 -10.27 1.36
N LEU A 178 9.16 -9.59 0.41
CA LEU A 178 9.79 -8.84 -0.68
C LEU A 178 9.38 -7.37 -0.60
N GLY A 179 10.22 -6.47 -1.09
CA GLY A 179 9.87 -5.05 -1.17
C GLY A 179 11.09 -4.15 -1.30
N ILE A 180 10.87 -2.85 -1.18
CA ILE A 180 11.94 -1.85 -1.18
C ILE A 180 11.66 -0.79 -0.11
N SER A 181 12.73 -0.29 0.49
CA SER A 181 12.68 0.73 1.53
C SER A 181 13.96 1.55 1.48
N ARG A 182 13.94 2.75 2.07
CA ARG A 182 15.15 3.54 2.33
C ARG A 182 16.10 2.82 3.31
N ARG A 183 15.59 1.85 4.06
CA ARG A 183 16.33 1.06 5.06
C ARG A 183 16.31 -0.42 4.68
N SER A 184 17.48 -1.05 4.67
CA SER A 184 17.66 -2.42 4.19
C SER A 184 16.97 -3.48 5.06
N ASP A 185 16.80 -3.21 6.34
CA ASP A 185 16.11 -4.06 7.31
C ASP A 185 14.59 -3.82 7.39
N LEU A 186 14.06 -2.89 6.57
CA LEU A 186 12.63 -2.62 6.42
C LEU A 186 12.10 -2.99 5.02
N MET A 187 12.85 -3.75 4.22
CA MET A 187 12.43 -4.23 2.90
C MET A 187 12.17 -5.74 2.91
N ASP A 188 13.00 -6.56 2.26
CA ASP A 188 12.86 -8.02 2.24
C ASP A 188 13.25 -8.68 3.55
N LYS A 189 12.70 -9.88 3.73
CA LYS A 189 13.01 -10.75 4.87
C LYS A 189 13.15 -12.19 4.37
N PRO A 190 14.17 -12.94 4.83
CA PRO A 190 14.39 -14.29 4.36
C PRO A 190 13.24 -15.23 4.77
N LEU A 191 13.02 -16.30 4.00
CA LEU A 191 11.97 -17.31 4.22
C LEU A 191 12.28 -18.26 5.40
N ILE A 192 12.51 -17.71 6.59
CA ILE A 192 12.95 -18.48 7.77
C ILE A 192 11.93 -18.46 8.91
N TYR A 193 11.00 -17.51 8.92
CA TYR A 193 10.10 -17.29 10.05
C TYR A 193 9.03 -18.39 10.11
N LYS A 194 8.85 -19.02 11.28
CA LYS A 194 7.92 -20.16 11.44
C LYS A 194 6.45 -19.72 11.50
N ASN A 195 6.21 -18.49 11.93
CA ASN A 195 4.91 -17.89 12.09
C ASN A 195 4.95 -16.40 11.73
N LEU A 196 3.78 -15.82 11.48
CA LEU A 196 3.63 -14.43 11.08
C LEU A 196 4.01 -13.45 12.20
N HIS A 197 3.84 -13.83 13.46
CA HIS A 197 4.20 -13.01 14.61
C HIS A 197 5.71 -12.70 14.62
N ASP A 198 6.54 -13.72 14.47
CA ASP A 198 8.00 -13.57 14.51
C ASP A 198 8.51 -12.68 13.35
N LEU A 199 7.92 -12.77 12.15
CA LEU A 199 8.22 -11.88 11.03
C LEU A 199 7.88 -10.41 11.36
N LEU A 200 6.71 -10.17 11.96
CA LEU A 200 6.26 -8.81 12.27
C LEU A 200 7.00 -8.18 13.45
N GLU A 201 7.40 -8.96 14.45
CA GLU A 201 8.25 -8.46 15.53
C GLU A 201 9.66 -8.12 15.01
N ASP A 202 10.17 -8.81 13.98
CA ASP A 202 11.44 -8.43 13.34
C ASP A 202 11.35 -7.04 12.66
N TYR A 203 10.25 -6.75 11.94
CA TYR A 203 10.00 -5.39 11.45
C TYR A 203 9.83 -4.38 12.59
N ASN A 204 9.14 -4.75 13.67
CA ASN A 204 8.95 -3.90 14.83
C ASN A 204 10.30 -3.50 15.45
N HIS A 205 11.21 -4.46 15.62
CA HIS A 205 12.57 -4.18 16.08
C HIS A 205 13.35 -3.29 15.11
N ALA A 206 13.26 -3.54 13.80
CA ALA A 206 13.90 -2.69 12.80
C ALA A 206 13.39 -1.23 12.85
N TYR A 207 12.08 -1.00 13.01
CA TYR A 207 11.55 0.36 13.20
C TYR A 207 12.11 1.05 14.44
N LEU A 208 12.24 0.33 15.55
CA LEU A 208 12.79 0.87 16.80
C LEU A 208 14.24 1.33 16.64
N GLN A 209 15.05 0.66 15.82
CA GLN A 209 16.44 1.06 15.54
C GLN A 209 16.54 2.45 14.90
N TYR A 210 15.50 2.87 14.18
CA TYR A 210 15.40 4.20 13.58
C TYR A 210 14.54 5.16 14.39
N THR A 211 14.30 4.86 15.68
CA THR A 211 13.49 5.68 16.60
C THR A 211 12.02 5.86 16.18
N HIS A 212 11.55 5.05 15.23
CA HIS A 212 10.14 4.98 14.88
C HIS A 212 9.40 4.10 15.89
N THR A 213 8.24 4.57 16.35
CA THR A 213 7.29 3.74 17.11
C THR A 213 6.26 3.15 16.16
N LEU A 214 6.25 1.83 15.99
CA LEU A 214 5.21 1.16 15.20
C LEU A 214 3.86 1.28 15.93
N LYS A 215 2.84 1.79 15.24
CA LYS A 215 1.50 2.04 15.81
C LYS A 215 0.49 1.00 15.39
N LYS A 216 0.49 0.63 14.11
CA LYS A 216 -0.49 -0.29 13.53
C LYS A 216 0.14 -1.11 12.41
N VAL A 217 -0.20 -2.39 12.38
CA VAL A 217 0.09 -3.29 11.26
C VAL A 217 -1.23 -3.70 10.63
N ARG A 218 -1.30 -3.68 9.29
CA ARG A 218 -2.43 -4.18 8.49
C ARG A 218 -1.90 -5.29 7.58
N ILE A 219 -2.52 -6.46 7.64
CA ILE A 219 -2.17 -7.61 6.82
C ILE A 219 -3.34 -7.87 5.90
N GLY A 220 -3.06 -7.94 4.61
CA GLY A 220 -4.03 -8.24 3.58
C GLY A 220 -4.32 -9.72 3.39
N GLY A 221 -5.30 -10.00 2.53
CA GLY A 221 -5.62 -11.36 2.10
C GLY A 221 -4.60 -11.92 1.12
N VAL A 222 -4.73 -13.21 0.84
CA VAL A 222 -3.96 -13.90 -0.22
C VAL A 222 -4.32 -13.30 -1.58
N ILE A 223 -3.31 -13.01 -2.39
CA ILE A 223 -3.47 -12.43 -3.72
C ILE A 223 -3.56 -13.55 -4.77
N PRO A 224 -4.59 -13.54 -5.66
CA PRO A 224 -4.71 -14.51 -6.75
C PRO A 224 -3.49 -14.55 -7.66
N HIS A 225 -3.15 -15.74 -8.17
CA HIS A 225 -2.12 -15.91 -9.20
C HIS A 225 -2.63 -15.59 -10.62
N ASP A 226 -3.94 -15.50 -10.81
CA ASP A 226 -4.54 -15.08 -12.08
C ASP A 226 -4.29 -13.58 -12.32
N MET A 227 -3.39 -13.30 -13.26
CA MET A 227 -3.03 -11.95 -13.67
C MET A 227 -4.17 -11.19 -14.31
N CYS A 228 -5.19 -11.86 -14.83
CA CYS A 228 -6.36 -11.25 -15.46
C CYS A 228 -7.52 -11.04 -14.48
N SER A 229 -7.32 -11.37 -13.19
CA SER A 229 -8.36 -11.28 -12.18
C SER A 229 -8.90 -9.85 -12.05
N GLN A 230 -10.23 -9.76 -11.99
CA GLN A 230 -10.96 -8.52 -11.75
C GLN A 230 -11.15 -8.22 -10.26
N GLU A 231 -10.65 -9.09 -9.39
CA GLU A 231 -10.67 -8.87 -7.95
C GLU A 231 -9.70 -7.75 -7.54
N LYS A 232 -10.01 -7.10 -6.43
CA LYS A 232 -9.16 -6.06 -5.84
C LYS A 232 -8.28 -6.70 -4.76
N ILE A 233 -7.05 -6.21 -4.64
CA ILE A 233 -6.19 -6.59 -3.52
C ILE A 233 -6.85 -6.17 -2.21
N GLN A 234 -6.99 -7.12 -1.28
CA GLN A 234 -7.47 -6.84 0.07
C GLN A 234 -6.29 -6.37 0.93
N TRP A 235 -6.19 -5.08 1.21
CA TRP A 235 -5.01 -4.48 1.87
C TRP A 235 -4.96 -4.60 3.41
N GLY A 236 -6.05 -5.01 4.06
CA GLY A 236 -6.13 -4.94 5.53
C GLY A 236 -7.23 -5.78 6.14
N VAL A 237 -7.20 -7.09 5.88
CA VAL A 237 -8.13 -8.08 6.44
C VAL A 237 -7.89 -8.28 7.95
N CYS A 238 -6.62 -8.38 8.35
CA CYS A 238 -6.23 -8.43 9.75
C CYS A 238 -5.51 -7.14 10.14
N SER A 239 -5.82 -6.58 11.30
CA SER A 239 -5.09 -5.42 11.81
C SER A 239 -4.77 -5.52 13.28
N VAL A 240 -3.54 -5.13 13.62
CA VAL A 240 -2.99 -5.16 14.98
C VAL A 240 -2.58 -3.75 15.36
N ASN A 241 -3.07 -3.27 16.51
CA ASN A 241 -2.63 -2.01 17.10
C ASN A 241 -1.54 -2.30 18.12
N MET A 242 -0.32 -1.85 17.84
CA MET A 242 0.87 -2.20 18.63
C MET A 242 0.87 -1.57 20.03
N LEU A 243 0.11 -0.48 20.23
CA LEU A 243 0.02 0.21 21.52
C LEU A 243 -1.12 -0.31 22.40
N LYS A 244 -2.25 -0.68 21.79
CA LYS A 244 -3.46 -1.10 22.52
C LYS A 244 -3.49 -2.58 22.88
N SER A 245 -2.73 -3.42 22.19
CA SER A 245 -2.73 -4.86 22.41
C SER A 245 -1.44 -5.32 23.08
N ASN A 246 -1.58 -6.17 24.09
CA ASN A 246 -0.42 -6.78 24.75
C ASN A 246 0.21 -7.86 23.85
N HIS A 247 1.46 -8.24 24.16
CA HIS A 247 2.24 -9.17 23.34
C HIS A 247 1.53 -10.55 23.14
N VAL A 248 0.83 -11.06 24.17
CA VAL A 248 0.15 -12.36 24.10
C VAL A 248 -1.05 -12.32 23.16
N GLU A 249 -1.86 -11.26 23.23
CA GLU A 249 -2.99 -11.04 22.33
C GLU A 249 -2.54 -10.88 20.87
N ARG A 250 -1.48 -10.10 20.64
CA ARG A 250 -0.89 -9.93 19.30
C ARG A 250 -0.45 -11.26 18.72
N ARG A 251 0.33 -12.03 19.49
CA ARG A 251 0.79 -13.36 19.09
C ARG A 251 -0.38 -14.28 18.74
N ARG A 252 -1.37 -14.41 19.61
CA ARG A 252 -2.56 -15.26 19.36
C ARG A 252 -3.31 -14.85 18.09
N LYS A 253 -3.51 -13.55 17.89
CA LYS A 253 -4.22 -13.02 16.71
C LYS A 253 -3.44 -13.28 15.42
N LEU A 254 -2.13 -13.03 15.44
CA LEU A 254 -1.26 -13.21 14.28
C LEU A 254 -1.03 -14.68 13.94
N GLU A 255 -0.92 -15.56 14.94
CA GLU A 255 -0.84 -17.00 14.72
C GLU A 255 -2.15 -17.59 14.18
N ARG A 256 -3.31 -17.09 14.65
CA ARG A 256 -4.61 -17.46 14.07
C ARG A 256 -4.68 -17.05 12.61
N TYR A 257 -4.41 -15.78 12.30
CA TYR A 257 -4.47 -15.29 10.93
C TYR A 257 -3.43 -15.96 10.02
N GLY A 258 -2.23 -16.23 10.53
CA GLY A 258 -1.20 -16.98 9.83
C GLY A 258 -1.61 -18.43 9.51
N ARG A 259 -2.55 -19.03 10.26
CA ARG A 259 -3.18 -20.31 9.88
C ARG A 259 -4.25 -20.13 8.81
N ASP A 260 -5.05 -19.07 8.90
CA ASP A 260 -6.08 -18.76 7.89
C ASP A 260 -5.49 -18.48 6.50
N LEU A 261 -4.27 -17.92 6.45
CA LEU A 261 -3.48 -17.78 5.21
C LEU A 261 -3.06 -19.14 4.64
N LYS A 262 -2.75 -20.14 5.49
CA LYS A 262 -2.34 -21.49 5.07
C LYS A 262 -3.49 -22.33 4.53
N SER A 263 -4.70 -22.12 5.05
CA SER A 263 -5.87 -22.90 4.68
C SER A 263 -6.66 -22.32 3.49
N HIS A 264 -6.17 -21.23 2.88
CA HIS A 264 -6.89 -20.44 1.86
C HIS A 264 -8.31 -20.02 2.27
N VAL A 265 -8.63 -20.06 3.57
CA VAL A 265 -9.97 -19.70 4.10
C VAL A 265 -10.27 -18.22 3.84
N THR A 266 -9.24 -17.41 3.68
CA THR A 266 -9.35 -15.99 3.30
C THR A 266 -9.91 -15.76 1.88
N TYR A 267 -9.84 -16.75 0.98
CA TYR A 267 -10.48 -16.68 -0.33
C TYR A 267 -12.02 -16.78 -0.24
N VAL A 268 -12.53 -17.43 0.80
CA VAL A 268 -13.97 -17.75 0.97
C VAL A 268 -14.71 -16.67 1.78
N ALA A 269 -14.00 -15.88 2.59
CA ALA A 269 -14.61 -14.84 3.41
C ALA A 269 -15.20 -13.66 2.58
N THR A 270 -14.92 -13.59 1.28
CA THR A 270 -15.54 -12.65 0.33
C THR A 270 -16.95 -13.06 -0.12
N SER A 271 -17.38 -14.30 0.14
CA SER A 271 -18.77 -14.72 -0.07
C SER A 271 -19.46 -14.96 1.27
N SER A 272 -19.79 -13.89 1.98
CA SER A 272 -20.87 -13.99 2.97
C SER A 272 -22.19 -14.03 2.21
N PRO A 273 -23.06 -15.05 2.40
CA PRO A 273 -24.39 -15.02 1.83
C PRO A 273 -25.12 -13.85 2.50
N SER A 274 -25.57 -12.90 1.68
CA SER A 274 -26.60 -11.95 2.11
C SER A 274 -27.72 -12.76 2.75
N THR A 275 -28.02 -12.52 4.02
CA THR A 275 -29.20 -13.05 4.72
C THR A 275 -30.47 -12.56 4.02
N LYS A 276 -30.82 -13.20 2.91
CA LYS A 276 -32.09 -13.10 2.19
C LYS A 276 -32.38 -14.41 1.45
N ASP A 277 -32.34 -15.53 2.17
CA ASP A 277 -33.09 -16.73 1.76
C ASP A 277 -34.20 -17.00 2.78
N LYS A 278 -35.20 -16.11 2.75
CA LYS A 278 -36.52 -16.48 3.26
C LYS A 278 -37.18 -17.32 2.18
N ARG A 279 -37.01 -18.63 2.33
CA ARG A 279 -37.92 -19.72 1.98
C ARG A 279 -39.22 -19.21 1.31
N MET A 280 -39.29 -19.29 -0.02
CA MET A 280 -40.53 -19.07 -0.77
C MET A 280 -41.52 -20.18 -0.40
N THR A 281 -42.50 -19.87 0.44
CA THR A 281 -43.74 -20.62 0.57
C THR A 281 -44.88 -19.74 0.09
N LEU A 282 -45.47 -20.10 -1.05
CA LEU A 282 -46.66 -19.49 -1.63
C LEU A 282 -47.88 -19.76 -0.72
N PRO A 283 -48.72 -18.74 -0.42
CA PRO A 283 -50.09 -18.97 0.00
C PRO A 283 -51.10 -18.59 -1.12
N PRO A 284 -52.32 -19.15 -1.08
CA PRO A 284 -53.27 -19.09 -2.17
C PRO A 284 -54.11 -17.79 -2.19
N ARG A 285 -54.73 -17.56 -3.35
CA ARG A 285 -55.52 -16.38 -3.77
C ARG A 285 -57.00 -16.48 -3.33
N ARG A 286 -57.59 -15.36 -2.85
CA ARG A 286 -59.02 -14.94 -2.90
C ARG A 286 -59.16 -13.56 -2.21
N GLU A 287 -59.46 -12.45 -2.89
CA GLU A 287 -60.74 -11.90 -3.41
C GLU A 287 -61.33 -10.76 -2.53
N ASN A 288 -61.41 -9.57 -3.16
CA ASN A 288 -62.21 -8.34 -2.95
C ASN A 288 -62.90 -8.01 -1.61
N THR A 289 -62.68 -6.79 -1.08
CA THR A 289 -63.71 -5.71 -1.02
C THR A 289 -63.12 -4.33 -0.65
N MET A 290 -63.83 -3.27 -1.06
CA MET A 290 -63.50 -1.83 -1.04
C MET A 290 -63.71 -1.12 0.31
N ALA A 291 -62.99 -0.01 0.58
CA ALA A 291 -63.49 1.22 1.21
C ALA A 291 -62.45 2.39 1.19
N VAL A 292 -62.94 3.63 1.27
CA VAL A 292 -62.38 4.94 0.83
C VAL A 292 -61.97 5.80 2.09
N PRO A 293 -61.55 7.11 2.05
CA PRO A 293 -60.22 7.56 2.52
C PRO A 293 -60.16 8.80 3.48
N ALA A 294 -58.91 9.19 3.84
CA ALA A 294 -58.38 10.55 4.15
C ALA A 294 -58.62 11.17 5.57
N PRO A 295 -57.99 12.32 5.98
CA PRO A 295 -56.85 13.09 5.44
C PRO A 295 -55.80 13.67 6.48
N ASN A 296 -54.69 14.20 5.95
CA ASN A 296 -53.85 15.39 6.32
C ASN A 296 -53.45 15.73 7.78
N HIS A 297 -52.15 16.04 8.00
CA HIS A 297 -51.68 17.41 8.35
C HIS A 297 -50.14 17.59 8.47
N LEU A 298 -49.65 18.60 7.73
CA LEU A 298 -48.64 19.66 8.00
C LEU A 298 -47.22 19.40 8.58
N TYR A 299 -46.23 19.96 7.86
CA TYR A 299 -44.90 20.40 8.34
C TYR A 299 -44.97 21.72 9.12
N PRO A 300 -43.93 22.08 9.91
CA PRO A 300 -42.99 23.16 9.49
C PRO A 300 -41.51 22.87 9.82
N VAL A 301 -40.53 23.18 8.94
CA VAL A 301 -39.75 24.43 8.73
C VAL A 301 -38.60 24.71 9.75
N SER A 302 -37.37 24.57 9.22
CA SER A 302 -36.14 25.41 9.28
C SER A 302 -35.63 26.04 10.59
N THR A 303 -34.31 25.92 10.82
CA THR A 303 -33.39 27.08 10.95
C THR A 303 -31.92 26.67 10.82
N ARG A 304 -31.19 27.39 9.96
CA ARG A 304 -29.72 27.43 9.82
C ARG A 304 -29.16 28.50 10.75
N THR A 305 -27.94 28.32 11.27
CA THR A 305 -27.06 29.44 11.63
C THR A 305 -25.59 29.05 11.48
N THR A 306 -24.85 29.98 10.91
CA THR A 306 -23.43 30.01 10.51
C THR A 306 -22.57 30.71 11.55
N GLN A 307 -21.27 30.37 11.63
CA GLN A 307 -20.12 31.22 12.03
C GLN A 307 -18.89 30.28 12.28
N SER A 308 -17.61 30.66 12.24
CA SER A 308 -16.74 31.53 11.42
C SER A 308 -15.31 31.30 11.95
N ALA A 309 -14.29 31.62 11.14
CA ALA A 309 -12.87 31.26 11.34
C ALA A 309 -12.11 32.07 12.41
N HIS A 310 -11.00 31.51 12.92
CA HIS A 310 -9.94 32.26 13.63
C HIS A 310 -8.52 31.79 13.24
N ILE A 311 -7.66 32.77 12.98
CA ILE A 311 -6.22 32.72 12.67
C ILE A 311 -5.45 33.19 13.91
N VAL A 312 -4.34 32.52 14.31
CA VAL A 312 -3.26 33.16 15.11
C VAL A 312 -1.85 32.59 14.80
N SER A 313 -0.99 33.53 14.43
CA SER A 313 0.48 33.73 14.41
C SER A 313 1.54 32.69 14.84
N ARG A 314 2.66 32.75 14.09
CA ARG A 314 4.02 32.18 14.35
C ARG A 314 4.98 33.19 15.00
N LYS A 315 6.05 32.70 15.68
CA LYS A 315 7.42 33.28 15.79
C LYS A 315 8.41 32.30 16.53
N PRO A 316 9.75 32.47 16.57
CA PRO A 316 10.72 31.93 15.60
C PRO A 316 11.90 31.06 16.16
N ASN A 317 12.62 30.44 15.21
CA ASN A 317 13.92 29.72 15.15
C ASN A 317 14.82 29.47 16.38
N SER A 318 15.39 28.26 16.42
CA SER A 318 16.84 28.05 16.68
C SER A 318 17.38 26.84 15.90
N THR A 319 18.65 26.95 15.53
CA THR A 319 19.46 26.10 14.64
C THR A 319 19.90 24.79 15.30
N ASN A 320 19.80 23.66 14.60
CA ASN A 320 20.78 22.57 14.71
C ASN A 320 20.73 21.64 13.48
N HIS A 321 21.91 21.45 12.89
CA HIS A 321 22.16 20.53 11.78
C HIS A 321 22.17 19.10 12.30
N ASN A 322 21.12 18.32 11.99
CA ASN A 322 21.19 16.87 11.94
C ASN A 322 20.08 16.37 11.01
N TYR A 323 20.47 15.83 9.88
CA TYR A 323 19.58 15.26 8.88
C TYR A 323 18.92 13.99 9.43
N GLU A 324 17.70 14.13 9.96
CA GLU A 324 16.86 12.99 10.30
C GLU A 324 16.36 12.31 9.03
N VAL A 325 17.00 11.19 8.70
CA VAL A 325 16.66 10.34 7.55
C VAL A 325 15.35 9.59 7.86
N ARG A 326 14.27 10.09 7.26
CA ARG A 326 12.89 9.58 7.31
C ARG A 326 12.76 8.27 6.51
N ILE A 327 12.15 7.24 7.10
CA ILE A 327 11.97 5.87 6.55
C ILE A 327 11.06 5.82 5.35
#